data_AF-A0A0D9NTX7-F1
#
_entry.id   AF-A0A0D9NTX7-F1
#
_cell.length_a   1.000
_cell.length_b   1.000
_cell.length_c   1.000
_cell.angle_alpha   90.00
_cell.angle_beta   90.00
_cell.angle_gamma   90.00
#
_symmetry.space_group_name_H-M   'P 1'
#
loop_
_entity.id
_entity.type
_entity.pdbx_description
1 polymer ?
#
loop_
_entity_poly.entity_id
_entity_poly.type
_entity_poly.pdbx_seq_one_letter_code
_entity_poly.pdbx_strand_id
1 'polypeptide(L)'
;MAGFLTPGRRRINRILDLGCGWGDITRHMAELFPQCPRIDCVNISRRQLECCAAHLSADQRSRVNLYLCNGQDVDLLPDPEVPYDLVIVRGVYTNFLPRVFEESVAQVFKRLSDKGILVISDTLYRARCNGTNQTFLAWLA
;
A
#
# COMPACT_ATOMS: atom_id res chain seq x y z
N MET A 1 -12.32 -7.85 -2.49
CA MET A 1 -12.51 -7.11 -1.21
C MET A 1 -13.91 -7.32 -0.60
N ALA A 2 -14.48 -8.53 -0.70
CA ALA A 2 -15.89 -8.77 -0.33
C ALA A 2 -16.22 -8.53 1.16
N GLY A 3 -15.23 -8.64 2.05
CA GLY A 3 -15.44 -8.34 3.47
C GLY A 3 -15.55 -6.83 3.79
N PHE A 4 -15.09 -5.94 2.91
CA PHE A 4 -14.97 -4.50 3.22
C PHE A 4 -16.25 -3.67 3.06
N LEU A 5 -17.29 -4.21 2.44
CA LEU A 5 -18.44 -3.42 1.97
C LEU A 5 -19.77 -3.78 2.65
N THR A 6 -19.72 -4.54 3.76
CA THR A 6 -20.92 -5.01 4.48
C THR A 6 -21.34 -4.02 5.57
N PRO A 7 -22.66 -3.81 5.82
CA PRO A 7 -23.15 -2.97 6.91
C PRO A 7 -22.62 -3.43 8.28
N GLY A 8 -22.16 -2.49 9.13
CA GLY A 8 -21.58 -2.77 10.46
C GLY A 8 -20.05 -2.89 10.50
N ARG A 9 -19.35 -2.58 9.42
CA ARG A 9 -17.89 -2.71 9.35
C ARG A 9 -17.15 -1.62 10.13
N ARG A 10 -16.03 -2.02 10.75
CA ARG A 10 -15.01 -1.10 11.31
C ARG A 10 -14.61 -0.05 10.28
N ARG A 11 -14.69 1.21 10.69
CA ARG A 11 -14.22 2.37 9.91
C ARG A 11 -12.72 2.23 9.64
N ILE A 12 -12.32 2.45 8.39
CA ILE A 12 -10.92 2.58 7.98
C ILE A 12 -10.54 4.05 8.10
N ASN A 13 -9.57 4.37 8.95
CA ASN A 13 -9.15 5.73 9.26
C ASN A 13 -7.82 6.10 8.61
N ARG A 14 -6.95 5.11 8.36
CA ARG A 14 -5.64 5.35 7.74
C ARG A 14 -5.25 4.20 6.82
N ILE A 15 -4.93 4.52 5.56
CA ILE A 15 -4.49 3.56 4.54
C ILE A 15 -3.04 3.88 4.14
N LEU A 16 -2.22 2.86 3.90
CA LEU A 16 -0.93 2.96 3.22
C LEU A 16 -0.99 2.25 1.86
N ASP A 17 -0.67 2.96 0.78
CA ASP A 17 -0.40 2.39 -0.54
C ASP A 17 1.13 2.41 -0.77
N LEU A 18 1.78 1.29 -0.46
CA LEU A 18 3.23 1.13 -0.58
C LEU A 18 3.57 0.84 -2.04
N GLY A 19 4.36 1.70 -2.66
CA GLY A 19 4.68 1.62 -4.09
C GLY A 19 3.47 1.94 -4.97
N CYS A 20 2.81 3.07 -4.70
CA CYS A 20 1.54 3.46 -5.33
C CYS A 20 1.60 3.59 -6.86
N GLY A 21 2.80 3.60 -7.45
CA GLY A 21 3.01 3.67 -8.90
C GLY A 21 2.29 4.88 -9.49
N TRP A 22 1.52 4.66 -10.55
CA TRP A 22 0.74 5.69 -11.24
C TRP A 22 -0.53 6.15 -10.49
N GLY A 23 -0.85 5.54 -9.34
CA GLY A 23 -1.94 5.98 -8.47
C GLY A 23 -3.30 5.31 -8.69
N ASP A 24 -3.41 4.27 -9.54
CA ASP A 24 -4.69 3.61 -9.81
C ASP A 24 -5.30 2.97 -8.56
N ILE A 25 -4.48 2.31 -7.73
CA ILE A 25 -4.92 1.72 -6.46
C ILE A 25 -5.28 2.81 -5.47
N THR A 26 -4.43 3.83 -5.32
CA THR A 26 -4.71 5.00 -4.49
C THR A 26 -6.08 5.60 -4.82
N ARG A 27 -6.36 5.87 -6.11
CA ARG A 27 -7.64 6.41 -6.56
C ARG A 27 -8.81 5.47 -6.22
N HIS A 28 -8.65 4.19 -6.51
CA HIS A 28 -9.66 3.19 -6.19
C HIS A 28 -9.94 3.09 -4.68
N MET A 29 -8.90 3.14 -3.83
CA MET A 29 -9.06 3.15 -2.37
C MET A 29 -9.76 4.41 -1.89
N ALA A 30 -9.43 5.56 -2.48
CA ALA A 30 -10.08 6.80 -2.14
C ALA A 30 -11.59 6.76 -2.48
N GLU A 31 -11.95 6.20 -3.63
CA GLU A 31 -13.36 5.99 -4.02
C GLU A 31 -14.08 4.97 -3.14
N LEU A 32 -13.40 3.88 -2.79
CA LEU A 32 -13.97 2.79 -2.00
C LEU A 32 -14.17 3.16 -0.53
N PHE A 33 -13.29 4.01 0.01
CA PHE A 33 -13.33 4.48 1.39
C PHE A 33 -13.45 6.02 1.44
N PRO A 34 -14.61 6.59 1.05
CA PRO A 34 -14.79 8.04 1.01
C PRO A 34 -14.72 8.69 2.40
N GLN A 35 -15.00 7.92 3.46
CA GLN A 35 -14.92 8.38 4.86
C GLN A 35 -13.53 8.20 5.49
N CYS A 36 -12.57 7.62 4.76
CA CYS A 36 -11.19 7.49 5.22
C CYS A 36 -10.50 8.85 5.10
N PRO A 37 -10.14 9.49 6.22
CA PRO A 37 -9.57 10.83 6.24
C PRO A 37 -8.11 10.88 5.78
N ARG A 38 -7.43 9.74 5.65
CA ARG A 38 -6.01 9.71 5.32
C ARG A 38 -5.58 8.48 4.53
N ILE A 39 -4.98 8.72 3.38
CA ILE A 39 -4.32 7.72 2.53
C ILE A 39 -2.90 8.22 2.30
N ASP A 40 -1.92 7.49 2.81
CA ASP A 40 -0.52 7.78 2.57
C ASP A 40 -0.02 6.91 1.41
N CYS A 41 0.61 7.53 0.42
CA CYS A 41 1.14 6.85 -0.75
C CYS A 41 2.65 7.04 -0.82
N VAL A 42 3.38 5.95 -0.99
CA VAL A 42 4.84 5.96 -1.08
C VAL A 42 5.26 5.52 -2.47
N ASN A 43 6.18 6.25 -3.09
CA ASN A 43 6.83 5.80 -4.30
C ASN A 43 8.21 6.45 -4.47
N ILE A 44 9.13 5.75 -5.13
CA ILE A 44 10.48 6.25 -5.44
C ILE A 44 10.51 7.17 -6.67
N SER A 45 9.45 7.16 -7.49
CA SER A 45 9.39 7.90 -8.74
C SER A 45 8.56 9.18 -8.61
N ARG A 46 9.26 10.32 -8.62
CA ARG A 46 8.63 11.66 -8.61
C ARG A 46 7.61 11.82 -9.74
N ARG A 47 7.96 11.40 -10.97
CA ARG A 47 7.08 11.47 -12.14
C ARG A 47 5.76 10.71 -11.94
N GLN A 48 5.84 9.54 -11.31
CA GLN A 48 4.65 8.75 -11.02
C GLN A 48 3.79 9.38 -9.91
N LEU A 49 4.40 10.00 -8.90
CA LEU A 49 3.68 10.77 -7.89
C LEU A 49 2.99 12.00 -8.48
N GLU A 50 3.65 12.74 -9.37
CA GLU A 50 3.05 13.86 -10.10
C GLU A 50 1.86 13.41 -10.94
N CYS A 51 1.99 12.27 -11.63
CA CYS A 51 0.91 11.65 -12.38
C CYS A 51 -0.25 11.24 -11.45
N CYS A 52 0.05 10.59 -10.32
CA CYS A 52 -0.95 10.24 -9.31
C CYS A 52 -1.71 11.48 -8.84
N ALA A 53 -0.99 12.55 -8.45
CA ALA A 53 -1.58 13.81 -8.00
C ALA A 53 -2.52 14.44 -9.04
N ALA A 54 -2.15 14.38 -10.32
CA ALA A 54 -2.93 14.93 -11.41
C ALA A 54 -4.31 14.26 -11.57
N HIS A 55 -4.40 12.95 -11.26
CA HIS A 55 -5.62 12.15 -11.40
C HIS A 55 -6.55 12.18 -10.18
N LEU A 56 -6.16 12.81 -9.08
CA LEU A 56 -6.99 12.92 -7.88
C LEU A 56 -7.98 14.08 -8.00
N SER A 57 -9.22 13.87 -7.57
CA SER A 57 -10.22 14.93 -7.37
C SER A 57 -9.80 15.87 -6.23
N ALA A 58 -10.43 17.04 -6.13
CA ALA A 58 -10.14 17.99 -5.04
C ALA A 58 -10.35 17.38 -3.65
N ASP A 59 -11.44 16.62 -3.46
CA ASP A 59 -11.69 15.87 -2.22
C ASP A 59 -10.54 14.89 -1.93
N GLN A 60 -10.17 14.07 -2.91
CA GLN A 60 -9.14 13.07 -2.74
C GLN A 60 -7.78 13.71 -2.41
N ARG A 61 -7.42 14.84 -3.04
CA ARG A 61 -6.18 15.58 -2.73
C ARG A 61 -6.13 16.09 -1.30
N SER A 62 -7.27 16.34 -0.66
CA SER A 62 -7.30 16.82 0.74
C SER A 62 -6.93 15.73 1.76
N ARG A 63 -6.96 14.45 1.35
CA ARG A 63 -6.78 13.29 2.23
C ARG A 63 -5.75 12.28 1.72
N VAL A 64 -5.23 12.45 0.51
CA VAL A 64 -4.15 11.65 -0.05
C VAL A 64 -2.82 12.39 0.11
N ASN A 65 -1.89 11.80 0.84
CA ASN A 65 -0.54 12.31 1.02
C ASN A 65 0.44 11.54 0.14
N LEU A 66 1.26 12.25 -0.62
CA LEU A 66 2.22 11.64 -1.55
C LEU A 66 3.65 11.84 -1.02
N TYR A 67 4.35 10.73 -0.78
CA TYR A 67 5.70 10.72 -0.25
C TYR A 67 6.69 10.14 -1.27
N LEU A 68 7.67 10.96 -1.67
CA LEU A 68 8.83 10.50 -2.43
C LEU A 68 9.78 9.79 -1.48
N CYS A 69 9.64 8.47 -1.36
CA CYS A 69 10.32 7.67 -0.36
C CYS A 69 10.49 6.24 -0.87
N ASN A 70 11.54 5.54 -0.39
CA ASN A 70 11.74 4.13 -0.68
C ASN A 70 10.83 3.28 0.22
N GLY A 71 10.24 2.22 -0.34
CA GLY A 71 9.37 1.32 0.42
C GLY A 71 10.05 0.55 1.55
N GLN A 72 11.37 0.63 1.68
CA GLN A 72 12.11 0.12 2.84
C GLN A 72 12.04 1.08 4.05
N ASP A 73 11.81 2.38 3.84
CA ASP A 73 11.91 3.45 4.84
C ASP A 73 10.52 3.85 5.39
N VAL A 74 9.62 2.87 5.54
CA VAL A 74 8.23 3.09 5.99
C VAL A 74 8.18 3.64 7.42
N ASP A 75 9.20 3.37 8.23
CA ASP A 75 9.35 3.90 9.59
C ASP A 75 9.59 5.41 9.63
N LEU A 76 10.07 6.01 8.54
CA LEU A 76 10.30 7.45 8.43
C LEU A 76 9.04 8.25 8.05
N LEU A 77 7.93 7.57 7.72
CA LEU A 77 6.68 8.25 7.39
C LEU A 77 6.10 8.97 8.61
N PRO A 78 5.45 10.13 8.44
CA PRO A 78 4.93 10.92 9.56
C PRO A 78 3.95 10.16 10.47
N ASP A 79 3.85 10.63 11.71
CA ASP A 79 2.93 10.15 12.74
C ASP A 79 3.08 8.63 13.01
N PRO A 80 4.25 8.19 13.53
CA PRO A 80 4.51 6.77 13.78
C PRO A 80 3.54 6.17 14.82
N GLU A 81 3.04 6.98 15.75
CA GLU A 81 2.09 6.57 16.80
C GLU A 81 0.66 6.31 16.29
N VAL A 82 0.34 6.70 15.05
CA VAL A 82 -0.99 6.51 14.47
C VAL A 82 -0.95 5.33 13.50
N PRO A 83 -1.43 4.14 13.88
CA PRO A 83 -1.27 2.95 13.06
C PRO A 83 -2.13 2.96 11.79
N TYR A 84 -1.77 2.14 10.82
CA TYR A 84 -2.56 1.85 9.63
C TYR A 84 -3.64 0.81 9.90
N ASP A 85 -4.83 1.05 9.35
CA ASP A 85 -5.93 0.09 9.36
C ASP A 85 -5.89 -0.84 8.13
N LEU A 86 -5.26 -0.37 7.05
CA LEU A 86 -5.09 -1.11 5.81
C LEU A 86 -3.77 -0.70 5.15
N VAL A 87 -2.95 -1.68 4.81
CA VAL A 87 -1.75 -1.51 4.01
C VAL A 87 -1.89 -2.34 2.75
N ILE A 88 -1.60 -1.74 1.60
CA ILE A 88 -1.62 -2.41 0.31
C ILE A 88 -0.21 -2.35 -0.27
N VAL A 89 0.29 -3.51 -0.65
CA VAL A 89 1.56 -3.66 -1.35
C VAL A 89 1.30 -4.48 -2.60
N ARG A 90 1.48 -3.88 -3.78
CA ARG A 90 1.27 -4.58 -5.05
C ARG A 90 2.45 -4.39 -5.99
N GLY A 91 3.12 -5.47 -6.36
CA GLY A 91 4.20 -5.45 -7.34
C GLY A 91 5.47 -4.76 -6.85
N VAL A 92 5.62 -4.55 -5.54
CA VAL A 92 6.75 -3.80 -4.96
C VAL A 92 7.84 -4.76 -4.53
N TYR A 93 7.48 -5.75 -3.72
CA TYR A 93 8.43 -6.64 -3.08
C TYR A 93 9.09 -7.60 -4.07
N THR A 94 8.49 -7.82 -5.25
CA THR A 94 9.16 -8.54 -6.35
C THR A 94 10.47 -7.88 -6.79
N ASN A 95 10.65 -6.59 -6.49
CA ASN A 95 11.86 -5.82 -6.82
C ASN A 95 12.84 -5.72 -5.65
N PHE A 96 12.49 -6.23 -4.47
CA PHE A 96 13.33 -6.12 -3.27
C PHE A 96 14.27 -7.32 -3.17
N LEU A 97 15.48 -7.08 -2.68
CA LEU A 97 16.33 -8.17 -2.22
C LEU A 97 15.69 -8.81 -0.97
N PRO A 98 15.89 -10.12 -0.71
CA PRO A 98 15.21 -10.82 0.38
C PRO A 98 15.30 -10.11 1.74
N ARG A 99 16.49 -9.64 2.10
CA ARG A 99 16.70 -8.89 3.36
C ARG A 99 15.91 -7.58 3.40
N VAL A 100 15.86 -6.84 2.30
CA VAL A 100 15.11 -5.57 2.21
C VAL A 100 13.60 -5.83 2.28
N PHE A 101 13.14 -6.94 1.69
CA PHE A 101 11.75 -7.38 1.82
C PHE A 101 11.40 -7.69 3.27
N GLU A 102 12.19 -8.51 3.96
CA GLU A 102 11.96 -8.87 5.37
C GLU A 102 11.97 -7.64 6.27
N GLU A 103 12.94 -6.75 6.10
CA GLU A 103 13.05 -5.50 6.85
C GLU A 103 11.85 -4.59 6.59
N SER A 104 11.45 -4.40 5.32
CA SER A 104 10.29 -3.59 4.96
C SER A 104 8.98 -4.15 5.54
N VAL A 105 8.74 -5.46 5.42
CA VAL A 105 7.56 -6.11 6.02
C VAL A 105 7.54 -5.94 7.53
N ALA A 106 8.70 -6.09 8.21
CA ALA A 106 8.78 -5.89 9.65
C ALA A 106 8.44 -4.45 10.05
N GLN A 107 8.91 -3.44 9.30
CA GLN A 107 8.55 -2.04 9.57
C GLN A 107 7.07 -1.76 9.29
N VAL A 108 6.52 -2.30 8.20
CA VAL A 108 5.09 -2.22 7.88
C VAL A 108 4.26 -2.84 9.01
N PHE A 109 4.68 -4.00 9.53
CA PHE A 109 3.98 -4.70 10.62
C PHE A 109 3.93 -3.87 11.90
N LYS A 110 5.05 -3.21 12.29
CA LYS A 110 5.07 -2.30 13.45
C LYS A 110 4.12 -1.10 13.30
N ARG A 111 3.80 -0.74 12.06
CA ARG A 111 2.91 0.39 11.73
C ARG A 111 1.45 -0.05 11.60
N LEU A 112 1.16 -1.33 11.68
CA LEU A 112 -0.18 -1.88 11.50
C LEU A 112 -0.93 -1.84 12.83
N SER A 113 -2.23 -1.51 12.80
CA SER A 113 -3.07 -1.60 13.99
C SER A 113 -3.32 -3.06 14.36
N ASP A 114 -3.73 -3.33 15.61
CA ASP A 114 -4.03 -4.70 16.10
C ASP A 114 -5.06 -5.46 15.25
N LYS A 115 -5.93 -4.74 14.53
CA LYS A 115 -6.90 -5.32 13.58
C LYS A 115 -6.69 -4.81 12.15
N GLY A 116 -5.50 -4.28 11.88
CA GLY A 116 -5.12 -3.79 10.58
C GLY A 116 -4.90 -4.96 9.62
N ILE A 117 -5.06 -4.68 8.34
CA ILE A 117 -4.92 -5.70 7.29
C ILE A 117 -3.77 -5.30 6.38
N LEU A 118 -2.86 -6.24 6.14
CA LEU A 118 -1.81 -6.12 5.14
C LEU A 118 -2.16 -6.97 3.92
N VAL A 119 -2.38 -6.33 2.78
CA VAL A 119 -2.65 -7.00 1.50
C VAL A 119 -1.38 -6.97 0.66
N ILE A 120 -0.81 -8.14 0.39
CA ILE A 120 0.35 -8.28 -0.49
C ILE A 120 -0.06 -8.99 -1.77
N SER A 121 0.23 -8.38 -2.92
CA SER A 121 0.05 -8.99 -4.24
C SER A 121 1.35 -8.83 -5.02
N ASP A 122 2.22 -9.84 -4.89
CA ASP A 122 3.55 -9.84 -5.48
C ASP A 122 3.88 -11.21 -6.08
N THR A 123 4.94 -11.26 -6.89
CA THR A 123 5.47 -12.53 -7.39
C THR A 123 6.31 -13.20 -6.31
N LEU A 124 5.93 -14.40 -5.87
CA LEU A 124 6.62 -15.11 -4.78
C LEU A 124 7.98 -15.71 -5.18
N TYR A 125 8.15 -16.13 -6.44
CA TYR A 125 9.40 -16.69 -6.93
C TYR A 125 9.65 -16.30 -8.38
N ARG A 126 10.89 -15.93 -8.68
CA ARG A 126 11.40 -15.94 -10.06
C ARG A 126 11.99 -17.33 -10.32
N ALA A 127 11.15 -18.33 -10.52
CA ALA A 127 11.63 -19.66 -10.88
C ALA A 127 12.36 -19.58 -12.22
N ARG A 128 13.66 -19.87 -12.26
CA ARG A 128 14.34 -20.21 -13.51
C ARG A 128 13.94 -21.61 -13.92
N CYS A 129 12.70 -21.78 -14.36
CA CYS A 129 12.25 -22.99 -15.05
C CYS A 129 11.62 -22.55 -16.37
N ASN A 130 11.99 -23.24 -17.45
CA ASN A 130 11.68 -22.90 -18.84
C ASN A 130 10.23 -22.43 -19.06
N GLY A 131 10.06 -21.13 -19.32
CA GLY A 131 9.09 -20.64 -20.29
C GLY A 131 7.69 -20.20 -19.85
N THR A 132 7.27 -20.28 -18.58
CA THR A 132 5.96 -19.71 -18.17
C THR A 132 5.95 -19.14 -16.75
N ASN A 133 5.54 -17.87 -16.64
CA ASN A 133 5.34 -17.18 -15.35
C ASN A 133 4.00 -17.62 -14.73
N GLN A 134 4.00 -18.02 -13.46
CA GLN A 134 2.78 -18.23 -12.67
C GLN A 134 2.78 -17.31 -11.45
N THR A 135 1.60 -16.76 -11.14
CA THR A 135 1.35 -15.84 -10.02
C THR A 135 0.71 -16.60 -8.86
N PHE A 136 1.27 -16.48 -7.65
CA PHE A 136 0.67 -16.96 -6.41
C PHE A 136 0.48 -15.78 -5.46
N LEU A 137 -0.70 -15.66 -4.85
CA LEU A 137 -1.05 -14.61 -3.88
C LEU A 137 -0.77 -15.10 -2.46
N ALA A 138 0.02 -14.36 -1.68
CA ALA A 138 0.15 -14.59 -0.24
C ALA A 138 -0.78 -13.65 0.53
N TRP A 139 -1.67 -14.22 1.34
CA TRP A 139 -2.39 -13.51 2.40
C TRP A 139 -1.66 -13.78 3.72
N LEU A 140 -1.09 -12.74 4.32
CA LEU A 140 -0.68 -12.80 5.72
C LEU A 140 -1.87 -12.25 6.53
N ALA A 141 -2.54 -13.14 7.26
CA ALA A 141 -3.64 -12.84 8.16
C ALA A 141 -3.13 -12.47 9.56
#